data_AF-A0A3C1FCW6-F1
#
_entry.id   AF-A0A3C1FCW6-F1
#
_cell.length_a   1.000
_cell.length_b   1.000
_cell.length_c   1.000
_cell.angle_alpha   90.00
_cell.angle_beta   90.00
_cell.angle_gamma   90.00
#
_symmetry.space_group_name_H-M   'P 1'
#
loop_
_entity.id
_entity.type
_entity.pdbx_description
1 polymer ?
#
loop_
_entity_poly.entity_id
_entity_poly.type
_entity_poly.pdbx_seq_one_letter_code
_entity_poly.pdbx_strand_id
1 'polypeptide(L)'
;LGNLVFPGFLAATPAAAWRRLPIYLTAILRRLDTCRSNPSREAANLAIISELENEYAQLCDRYPAGPLPVPVADIGWLLEELRVSLFAQQLGTAGPVSEKRLRAAMAGVIR
;
A
#
# COMPACT_ATOMS: atom_id res chain seq x y z
N LEU A 1 1.68 -6.36 -1.74
CA LEU A 1 0.39 -7.09 -1.56
C LEU A 1 0.53 -8.31 -0.64
N GLY A 2 1.74 -8.86 -0.42
CA GLY A 2 1.95 -9.94 0.56
C GLY A 2 1.65 -9.57 2.02
N ASN A 3 1.48 -8.28 2.31
CA ASN A 3 1.23 -7.75 3.65
C ASN A 3 -0.24 -7.41 3.92
N LEU A 4 -1.16 -7.65 2.97
CA LEU A 4 -2.58 -7.29 3.12
C LEU A 4 -3.35 -8.30 3.98
N VAL A 5 -3.00 -9.59 3.90
CA VAL A 5 -3.63 -10.68 4.65
C VAL A 5 -2.55 -11.41 5.43
N PHE A 6 -2.63 -11.34 6.76
CA PHE A 6 -1.64 -11.89 7.69
C PHE A 6 -2.31 -12.31 9.01
N PRO A 7 -1.66 -13.12 9.86
CA PRO A 7 -2.19 -13.45 11.19
C PRO A 7 -2.48 -12.17 12.00
N GLY A 8 -3.74 -11.96 12.37
CA GLY A 8 -4.18 -10.75 13.08
C GLY A 8 -4.70 -9.61 12.19
N PHE A 9 -4.75 -9.77 10.87
CA PHE A 9 -5.24 -8.71 9.97
C PHE A 9 -6.66 -8.24 10.31
N LEU A 10 -7.52 -9.12 10.84
CA LEU A 10 -8.87 -8.76 11.24
C LEU A 10 -8.88 -7.62 12.29
N ALA A 11 -8.00 -7.72 13.29
CA ALA A 11 -7.88 -6.75 14.37
C ALA A 11 -7.06 -5.52 13.93
N ALA A 12 -6.08 -5.71 13.06
CA ALA A 12 -5.21 -4.63 12.58
C ALA A 12 -5.84 -3.75 11.49
N THR A 13 -6.93 -4.21 10.85
CA THR A 13 -7.59 -3.47 9.76
C THR A 13 -8.60 -2.46 10.30
N PRO A 14 -8.42 -1.15 10.05
CA PRO A 14 -9.37 -0.13 10.49
C PRO A 14 -10.67 -0.19 9.67
N ALA A 15 -11.76 0.31 10.25
CA ALA A 15 -13.11 0.30 9.65
C ALA A 15 -13.16 0.88 8.21
N ALA A 16 -12.38 1.92 7.93
CA ALA A 16 -12.32 2.51 6.58
C ALA A 16 -11.71 1.55 5.55
N ALA A 17 -10.67 0.81 5.92
CA ALA A 17 -10.00 -0.15 5.06
C ALA A 17 -10.87 -1.39 4.79
N TRP A 18 -11.71 -1.80 5.75
CA TRP A 18 -12.67 -2.90 5.55
C TRP A 18 -13.56 -2.71 4.33
N ARG A 19 -14.08 -1.49 4.15
CA ARG A 19 -14.93 -1.16 3.00
C ARG A 19 -14.19 -1.22 1.67
N ARG A 20 -12.85 -1.10 1.71
CA ARG A 20 -11.99 -1.10 0.52
C ARG A 20 -11.31 -2.44 0.26
N LEU A 21 -11.37 -3.37 1.20
CA LEU A 21 -10.77 -4.69 1.07
C LEU A 21 -11.18 -5.41 -0.24
N PRO A 22 -12.46 -5.39 -0.70
CA PRO A 22 -12.82 -5.98 -1.99
C PRO A 22 -12.08 -5.38 -3.18
N ILE A 23 -11.80 -4.07 -3.14
CA ILE A 23 -11.07 -3.36 -4.20
C ILE A 23 -9.61 -3.76 -4.20
N TYR A 24 -8.96 -3.85 -3.03
CA TYR A 24 -7.58 -4.32 -2.94
C TYR A 24 -7.42 -5.75 -3.43
N LEU A 25 -8.35 -6.64 -3.06
CA LEU A 25 -8.36 -8.03 -3.54
C LEU A 25 -8.59 -8.11 -5.06
N THR A 26 -9.50 -7.29 -5.61
CA THR A 26 -9.71 -7.23 -7.05
C THR A 26 -8.50 -6.67 -7.80
N ALA A 27 -7.78 -5.71 -7.21
CA ALA A 27 -6.55 -5.17 -7.78
C ALA A 27 -5.43 -6.23 -7.84
N ILE A 28 -5.34 -7.12 -6.84
CA ILE A 28 -4.43 -8.28 -6.86
C ILE A 28 -4.72 -9.18 -8.07
N LEU A 29 -5.99 -9.51 -8.31
CA LEU A 29 -6.36 -10.37 -9.43
C LEU A 29 -5.97 -9.73 -10.78
N ARG A 30 -6.27 -8.44 -10.96
CA ARG A 30 -5.90 -7.70 -12.19
C ARG A 30 -4.39 -7.59 -12.40
N ARG A 31 -3.63 -7.51 -11.31
CA ARG A 31 -2.17 -7.51 -11.37
C ARG A 31 -1.63 -8.83 -11.91
N LEU A 32 -2.23 -9.97 -11.54
CA LEU A 32 -1.85 -11.28 -12.07
C LEU A 32 -2.10 -11.36 -13.58
N ASP A 33 -3.20 -10.78 -14.07
CA ASP A 33 -3.47 -10.70 -15.51
C ASP A 33 -2.47 -9.77 -16.24
N THR A 34 -2.11 -8.64 -15.62
CA THR A 34 -1.13 -7.69 -16.15
C THR A 34 0.26 -8.28 -16.21
N CYS A 35 0.66 -9.06 -15.21
CA CYS A 35 1.94 -9.77 -15.18
C CYS A 35 2.12 -10.68 -16.41
N ARG A 36 1.03 -11.32 -16.87
CA ARG A 36 1.05 -12.19 -18.06
C ARG A 36 1.03 -11.40 -19.38
N SER A 37 0.29 -10.31 -19.44
CA SER A 37 0.07 -9.55 -20.67
C SER A 37 1.12 -8.46 -20.93
N ASN A 38 1.70 -7.87 -19.88
CA ASN A 38 2.74 -6.85 -19.96
C ASN A 38 3.74 -6.95 -18.79
N PRO A 39 4.69 -7.91 -18.85
CA PRO A 39 5.66 -8.13 -17.78
C PRO A 39 6.57 -6.93 -17.49
N SER A 40 6.91 -6.14 -18.53
CA SER A 40 7.79 -4.97 -18.37
C SER A 40 7.11 -3.86 -17.55
N ARG A 41 5.85 -3.55 -17.85
CA ARG A 41 5.06 -2.59 -17.06
C ARG A 41 4.86 -3.08 -15.62
N GLU A 42 4.58 -4.36 -15.45
CA GLU A 42 4.45 -4.98 -14.13
C GLU A 42 5.75 -4.83 -13.31
N ALA A 43 6.91 -5.13 -13.91
CA ALA A 43 8.20 -4.98 -13.25
C ALA A 43 8.51 -3.52 -12.86
N ALA A 44 8.22 -2.56 -13.75
CA ALA A 44 8.41 -1.14 -13.47
C ALA A 44 7.53 -0.66 -12.29
N ASN A 45 6.24 -1.02 -12.31
CA ASN A 45 5.31 -0.70 -11.21
C ASN A 45 5.72 -1.38 -9.89
N LEU A 46 6.24 -2.61 -9.96
CA LEU A 46 6.71 -3.33 -8.78
C LEU A 46 7.95 -2.66 -8.17
N ALA A 47 8.89 -2.19 -8.99
CA ALA A 47 10.08 -1.49 -8.52
C ALA A 47 9.72 -0.26 -7.67
N ILE A 48 8.75 0.55 -8.14
CA ILE A 48 8.21 1.70 -7.40
C ILE A 48 7.67 1.27 -6.02
N ILE A 49 6.85 0.23 -6.01
CA ILE A 49 6.24 -0.27 -4.77
C ILE A 49 7.29 -0.80 -3.80
N SER A 50 8.27 -1.56 -4.29
CA SER A 50 9.33 -2.12 -3.46
C SER A 50 10.20 -1.05 -2.82
N GLU A 51 10.52 0.03 -3.55
CA GLU A 51 11.26 1.17 -3.00
C GLU A 51 10.49 1.84 -1.85
N LEU A 52 9.21 2.13 -2.06
CA LEU A 52 8.37 2.76 -1.04
C LEU A 52 8.06 1.84 0.16
N GLU A 53 7.94 0.53 -0.05
CA GLU A 53 7.83 -0.44 1.04
C GLU A 53 9.09 -0.46 1.91
N ASN A 54 10.27 -0.39 1.30
CA ASN A 54 11.53 -0.34 2.04
C ASN A 54 11.64 0.96 2.88
N GLU A 55 11.26 2.11 2.31
CA GLU A 55 11.21 3.37 3.06
C GLU A 55 10.21 3.32 4.20
N TYR A 56 9.03 2.75 3.97
CA TYR A 56 8.02 2.59 5.01
C TYR A 56 8.48 1.62 6.11
N ALA A 57 9.16 0.54 5.76
CA ALA A 57 9.75 -0.38 6.73
C ALA A 57 10.79 0.32 7.61
N GLN A 58 11.72 1.08 7.01
CA GLN A 58 12.71 1.88 7.74
C GLN A 58 12.07 2.93 8.66
N LEU A 59 10.91 3.47 8.28
CA LEU A 59 10.13 4.36 9.14
C LEU A 59 9.52 3.59 10.32
N CYS A 60 8.93 2.42 10.07
CA CYS A 60 8.35 1.57 11.12
C CYS A 60 9.39 1.16 12.17
N ASP A 61 10.61 0.85 11.74
CA ASP A 61 11.74 0.44 12.61
C ASP A 61 12.17 1.51 13.62
N ARG A 62 11.72 2.76 13.47
CA ARG A 62 11.97 3.85 14.43
C ARG A 62 11.08 3.77 15.67
N TYR A 63 10.02 2.97 15.63
CA TYR A 63 9.07 2.81 16.72
C TYR A 63 9.33 1.50 17.47
N PRO A 64 9.07 1.46 18.79
CA PRO A 64 9.21 0.22 19.55
C PRO A 64 8.24 -0.84 19.03
N ALA A 65 8.56 -2.11 19.31
CA ALA A 65 7.66 -3.21 19.01
C ALA A 65 6.28 -2.99 19.64
N GLY A 66 5.23 -3.18 18.84
CA GLY A 66 3.84 -2.90 19.22
C GLY A 66 3.07 -2.21 18.11
N PRO A 67 1.86 -1.73 18.39
CA PRO A 67 1.08 -0.96 17.43
C PRO A 67 1.82 0.32 17.02
N LEU A 68 1.93 0.53 15.71
CA LEU A 68 2.44 1.79 15.17
C LEU A 68 1.50 2.95 15.53
N PRO A 69 2.02 4.18 15.70
CA PRO A 69 1.17 5.36 15.78
C PRO A 69 0.24 5.44 14.56
N VAL A 70 -1.01 5.87 14.76
CA VAL A 70 -2.03 5.94 13.69
C VAL A 70 -1.52 6.65 12.43
N PRO A 71 -0.84 7.82 12.50
CA PRO A 71 -0.33 8.48 11.30
C PRO A 71 0.69 7.66 10.51
N VAL A 72 1.43 6.78 11.18
CA VAL A 72 2.39 5.87 10.54
C VAL A 72 1.64 4.71 9.90
N ALA A 73 0.73 4.07 10.65
CA ALA A 73 -0.09 2.97 10.14
C ALA A 73 -0.93 3.36 8.90
N ASP A 74 -1.43 4.60 8.86
CA ASP A 74 -2.18 5.15 7.72
C ASP A 74 -1.36 5.19 6.42
N ILE A 75 -0.03 5.31 6.50
CA ILE A 75 0.86 5.27 5.32
C ILE A 75 0.84 3.87 4.69
N GLY A 76 0.71 2.81 5.50
CA GLY A 76 0.48 1.45 5.00
C GLY A 76 -0.77 1.35 4.13
N TRP A 77 -1.86 2.05 4.49
CA TRP A 77 -3.07 2.10 3.67
C TRP A 77 -2.91 2.94 2.40
N LEU A 78 -2.12 4.02 2.46
CA LEU A 78 -1.76 4.79 1.27
C LEU A 78 -0.94 3.96 0.26
N LEU A 79 -0.08 3.04 0.73
CA LEU A 79 0.61 2.08 -0.13
C LEU A 79 -0.39 1.19 -0.88
N GLU A 80 -1.43 0.69 -0.21
CA GLU A 80 -2.45 -0.13 -0.89
C GLU A 80 -3.25 0.67 -1.92
N GLU A 81 -3.57 1.92 -1.64
CA GLU A 81 -4.20 2.82 -2.62
C GLU A 81 -3.27 3.10 -3.82
N LEU A 82 -1.97 3.27 -3.60
CA LEU A 82 -1.00 3.43 -4.68
C LEU A 82 -0.94 2.18 -5.56
N ARG A 83 -1.03 0.98 -4.98
CA ARG A 83 -1.11 -0.26 -5.75
C ARG A 83 -2.35 -0.33 -6.62
N VAL A 84 -3.50 0.08 -6.11
CA VAL A 84 -4.72 0.19 -6.94
C VAL A 84 -4.48 1.14 -8.11
N SER A 85 -3.84 2.30 -7.87
CA SER A 85 -3.48 3.26 -8.91
C SER A 85 -2.49 2.71 -9.95
N LEU A 86 -1.54 1.87 -9.58
CA LEU A 86 -0.54 1.34 -10.52
C LEU A 86 -1.05 0.13 -11.31
N PHE A 87 -1.75 -0.79 -10.65
CA PHE A 87 -2.11 -2.09 -11.21
C PHE A 87 -3.58 -2.20 -11.65
N ALA A 88 -4.46 -1.32 -11.17
CA ALA A 88 -5.90 -1.46 -11.34
C ALA A 88 -6.65 -0.10 -11.41
N GLN A 89 -6.13 0.84 -12.21
CA GLN A 89 -6.62 2.24 -12.30
C GLN A 89 -8.15 2.38 -12.40
N GLN A 90 -8.81 1.51 -13.17
CA GLN A 90 -10.26 1.55 -13.36
C GLN A 90 -11.08 1.30 -12.09
N LEU A 91 -10.49 0.72 -11.04
CA LEU A 91 -11.18 0.50 -9.76
C LEU A 91 -11.27 1.76 -8.90
N GLY A 92 -10.47 2.79 -9.22
CA GLY A 92 -10.41 4.05 -8.48
C GLY A 92 -9.78 3.92 -7.08
N THR A 93 -9.23 5.03 -6.61
CA THR A 93 -8.61 5.13 -5.28
C THR A 93 -9.53 5.86 -4.30
N ALA A 94 -9.30 5.69 -2.99
CA ALA A 94 -10.04 6.39 -1.94
C ALA A 94 -9.83 7.91 -1.95
N GLY A 95 -8.73 8.37 -2.55
CA GLY A 95 -8.37 9.77 -2.73
C GLY A 95 -7.11 9.91 -3.58
N PRO A 96 -6.60 11.15 -3.75
CA PRO A 96 -5.39 11.40 -4.52
C PRO A 96 -4.18 10.71 -3.89
N VAL A 97 -3.54 9.82 -4.66
CA VAL A 97 -2.36 9.06 -4.25
C VAL A 97 -1.28 9.10 -5.32
N SER A 98 -0.03 9.23 -4.88
CA SER A 98 1.16 9.15 -5.73
C SER A 98 2.38 8.88 -4.86
N GLU A 99 3.49 8.46 -5.47
CA GLU A 99 4.76 8.28 -4.76
C GLU A 99 5.17 9.54 -4.00
N LYS A 100 5.06 10.71 -4.64
CA LYS A 100 5.35 12.01 -4.03
C LYS A 100 4.52 12.27 -2.78
N ARG A 101 3.23 11.92 -2.81
CA ARG A 101 2.34 12.10 -1.65
C ARG A 101 2.67 11.12 -0.52
N LEU A 102 3.04 9.88 -0.84
CA LEU A 102 3.50 8.92 0.17
C LEU A 102 4.78 9.40 0.87
N ARG A 103 5.80 9.80 0.10
CA ARG A 103 7.04 10.33 0.66
C ARG A 103 6.82 11.57 1.51
N ALA A 104 5.91 12.46 1.09
CA ALA A 104 5.51 13.62 1.90
C ALA A 104 4.81 13.21 3.21
N ALA A 105 3.95 12.19 3.19
CA ALA A 105 3.31 11.65 4.39
C ALA A 105 4.35 11.04 5.35
N MET A 106 5.30 10.25 4.83
CA MET A 106 6.41 9.68 5.61
C MET A 106 7.26 10.78 6.25
N ALA A 107 7.64 11.82 5.48
CA ALA A 107 8.41 12.94 6.02
C ALA A 107 7.64 13.73 7.10
N GLY A 108 6.31 13.79 6.99
CA GLY A 108 5.44 14.51 7.93
C GLY A 108 5.39 13.89 9.32
N VAL A 109 5.65 12.58 9.46
CA VAL A 109 5.56 11.85 10.75
C VAL A 109 6.92 11.69 11.45
N ILE A 110 8.02 12.09 10.82
CA ILE A 110 9.40 11.97 11.36
C ILE A 110 9.76 13.10 12.35
N ARG A 111 8.84 14.02 12.66
CA ARG A 111 9.11 15.20 13.48
C ARG A 111 9.41 14.89 14.95
#